data_AF-A0A7W1CMZ6-F1
#
_entry.id   AF-A0A7W1CMZ6-F1
#
_cell.length_a   1.000
_cell.length_b   1.000
_cell.length_c   1.000
_cell.angle_alpha   90.00
_cell.angle_beta   90.00
_cell.angle_gamma   90.00
#
_symmetry.space_group_name_H-M   'P 1'
#
loop_
_entity.id
_entity.type
_entity.pdbx_description
1 polymer ?
#
loop_
_entity_poly.entity_id
_entity_poly.type
_entity_poly.pdbx_seq_one_letter_code
_entity_poly.pdbx_strand_id
1 'polypeptide(L)'
;MPAAASVPSLRTRAFVILGLTSVAVAQPLLDLFGRNPEFFVAGRYSTSQIVAFALAVTLVVPAVLIGLTALAGAISTRAGTIVYAAVVALLAAVLVMAVLRTIGVDAAVVVLLAAAAAGLALAALVLRTTGGRLLASYLAVANVFFVGSFLFLGETSQLVAGGGAGDLGRVDVPTPPGPVVWIVLDEMPATTIMRADGSINEERYPGFAELAAVSSWYRNASSPYNLTHRAVPAQLTGTLGDGDDLPTAQNHPR
;
A
#
# COMPACT_ATOMS: atom_id res chain seq x y z
N MET A 1 -41.75 31.24 1.97
CA MET A 1 -41.91 29.77 1.98
C MET A 1 -40.55 29.14 1.72
N PRO A 2 -39.97 28.35 2.63
CA PRO A 2 -38.75 27.62 2.31
C PRO A 2 -39.08 26.58 1.24
N ALA A 3 -38.36 26.64 0.11
CA ALA A 3 -38.51 25.68 -0.98
C ALA A 3 -38.33 24.26 -0.42
N ALA A 4 -39.31 23.39 -0.67
CA ALA A 4 -39.17 21.98 -0.34
C ALA A 4 -37.88 21.47 -0.98
N ALA A 5 -36.91 21.04 -0.15
CA ALA A 5 -35.63 20.55 -0.65
C ALA A 5 -35.90 19.35 -1.55
N SER A 6 -35.77 19.55 -2.86
CA SER A 6 -35.99 18.50 -3.84
C SER A 6 -35.00 17.37 -3.57
N VAL A 7 -35.50 16.14 -3.60
CA VAL A 7 -34.68 14.95 -3.41
C VAL A 7 -33.58 14.95 -4.49
N PRO A 8 -32.29 14.87 -4.11
CA PRO A 8 -31.20 14.94 -5.08
C PRO A 8 -31.34 13.85 -6.15
N SER A 9 -31.06 14.22 -7.41
CA SER A 9 -31.07 13.29 -8.54
C SER A 9 -30.09 12.13 -8.31
N LEU A 10 -30.36 10.97 -8.93
CA LEU A 10 -29.48 9.80 -8.86
C LEU A 10 -28.03 10.14 -9.27
N ARG A 11 -27.86 10.98 -10.30
CA ARG A 11 -26.55 11.44 -10.76
C ARG A 11 -25.81 12.23 -9.67
N THR A 12 -26.48 13.17 -9.01
CA THR A 12 -25.90 13.94 -7.91
C THR A 12 -25.47 13.03 -6.76
N ARG A 13 -26.32 12.07 -6.37
CA ARG A 13 -25.99 11.10 -5.32
C ARG A 13 -24.75 10.27 -5.71
N ALA A 14 -24.68 9.83 -6.96
CA ALA A 14 -23.55 9.08 -7.47
C ALA A 14 -22.24 9.87 -7.41
N PHE A 15 -22.23 11.13 -7.86
CA PHE A 15 -21.03 11.97 -7.78
C PHE A 15 -20.61 12.27 -6.35
N VAL A 16 -21.55 12.50 -5.43
CA VAL A 16 -21.24 12.66 -4.00
C VAL A 16 -20.58 11.42 -3.43
N ILE A 17 -21.12 10.22 -3.71
CA ILE A 17 -20.51 8.96 -3.24
C ILE A 17 -19.13 8.78 -3.87
N LEU A 18 -18.98 9.03 -5.16
CA LEU A 18 -17.72 8.87 -5.88
C LEU A 18 -16.64 9.83 -5.38
N GLY A 19 -17.01 11.06 -5.00
CA GLY A 19 -16.06 12.01 -4.42
C GLY A 19 -15.79 11.83 -2.93
N LEU A 20 -16.75 11.36 -2.13
CA LEU A 20 -16.45 11.01 -0.73
C LEU A 20 -15.59 9.75 -0.63
N THR A 21 -15.83 8.74 -1.47
CA THR A 21 -14.97 7.54 -1.54
C THR A 21 -13.56 7.85 -2.02
N SER A 22 -13.38 8.87 -2.88
CA SER A 22 -12.03 9.26 -3.33
C SER A 22 -11.12 9.67 -2.18
N VAL A 23 -11.63 10.48 -1.25
CA VAL A 23 -10.85 10.98 -0.10
C VAL A 23 -10.90 10.04 1.10
N ALA A 24 -12.02 9.33 1.32
CA ALA A 24 -12.18 8.47 2.49
C ALA A 24 -11.55 7.07 2.31
N VAL A 25 -11.40 6.61 1.06
CA VAL A 25 -10.98 5.23 0.75
C VAL A 25 -9.85 5.20 -0.26
N ALA A 26 -10.05 5.79 -1.45
CA ALA A 26 -9.07 5.66 -2.52
C ALA A 26 -7.73 6.31 -2.17
N GLN A 27 -7.73 7.54 -1.67
CA GLN A 27 -6.49 8.24 -1.33
C GLN A 27 -5.69 7.50 -0.25
N PRO A 28 -6.24 7.14 0.93
CA PRO A 28 -5.44 6.46 1.95
C PRO A 28 -4.91 5.10 1.50
N LEU A 29 -5.70 4.32 0.75
CA LEU A 29 -5.26 3.01 0.27
C LEU A 29 -4.19 3.15 -0.82
N LEU A 30 -4.41 3.97 -1.84
CA LEU A 30 -3.43 4.17 -2.89
C LEU A 30 -2.14 4.80 -2.36
N ASP A 31 -2.22 5.72 -1.40
CA ASP A 31 -1.05 6.31 -0.74
C ASP A 31 -0.28 5.26 0.07
N LEU A 32 -0.99 4.43 0.85
CA LEU A 32 -0.38 3.36 1.64
C LEU A 32 0.37 2.36 0.74
N PHE A 33 -0.29 1.82 -0.28
CA PHE A 33 0.37 0.87 -1.18
C PHE A 33 1.37 1.54 -2.11
N GLY A 34 1.17 2.81 -2.45
CA GLY A 34 2.07 3.59 -3.30
C GLY A 34 3.44 3.81 -2.68
N ARG A 35 3.48 4.01 -1.36
CA ARG A 35 4.69 4.12 -0.52
C ARG A 35 5.22 2.78 0.01
N ASN A 36 4.54 1.67 -0.30
CA ASN A 36 4.98 0.34 0.13
C ASN A 36 5.00 -0.64 -1.06
N PRO A 37 5.78 -0.32 -2.12
CA PRO A 37 5.86 -1.15 -3.34
C PRO A 37 6.38 -2.57 -3.09
N GLU A 38 7.10 -2.80 -1.98
CA GLU A 38 7.56 -4.12 -1.55
C GLU A 38 6.42 -5.15 -1.46
N PHE A 39 5.20 -4.73 -1.12
CA PHE A 39 4.02 -5.60 -1.11
C PHE A 39 3.77 -6.20 -2.50
N PHE A 40 3.91 -5.38 -3.55
CA PHE A 40 3.72 -5.83 -4.92
C PHE A 40 4.85 -6.76 -5.38
N VAL A 41 6.08 -6.51 -4.89
CA VAL A 41 7.25 -7.36 -5.14
C VAL A 41 7.11 -8.73 -4.49
N ALA A 42 6.78 -8.76 -3.20
CA ALA A 42 6.59 -9.99 -2.44
C ALA A 42 5.48 -10.88 -3.04
N GLY A 43 4.40 -10.26 -3.53
CA GLY A 43 3.31 -10.97 -4.20
C GLY A 43 3.54 -11.29 -5.68
N ARG A 44 4.68 -10.86 -6.26
CA ARG A 44 5.02 -11.00 -7.69
C ARG A 44 3.93 -10.47 -8.62
N TYR A 45 3.35 -9.33 -8.27
CA TYR A 45 2.24 -8.76 -9.05
C TYR A 45 2.73 -8.17 -10.39
N SER A 46 1.99 -8.47 -11.46
CA SER A 46 2.23 -7.87 -12.78
C SER A 46 1.77 -6.42 -12.83
N THR A 47 2.25 -5.66 -13.82
CA THR A 47 1.78 -4.28 -14.08
C THR A 47 0.27 -4.22 -14.23
N SER A 48 -0.34 -5.17 -14.95
CA SER A 48 -1.79 -5.21 -15.14
C SER A 48 -2.55 -5.44 -13.82
N GLN A 49 -2.00 -6.23 -12.90
CA GLN A 49 -2.60 -6.45 -11.58
C GLN A 49 -2.47 -5.20 -10.69
N ILE A 50 -1.35 -4.48 -10.75
CA ILE A 50 -1.15 -3.22 -10.01
C ILE A 50 -2.14 -2.14 -10.52
N VAL A 51 -2.29 -2.02 -11.85
CA VAL A 51 -3.27 -1.10 -12.45
C VAL A 51 -4.70 -1.53 -12.11
N ALA A 52 -5.01 -2.83 -12.18
CA ALA A 52 -6.32 -3.36 -11.82
C ALA A 52 -6.65 -3.10 -10.34
N PHE A 53 -5.67 -3.21 -9.44
CA PHE A 53 -5.83 -2.83 -8.03
C PHE A 53 -6.21 -1.35 -7.89
N ALA A 54 -5.48 -0.45 -8.54
CA ALA A 54 -5.78 0.98 -8.47
C ALA A 54 -7.19 1.33 -8.98
N LEU A 55 -7.60 0.71 -10.09
CA LEU A 55 -8.94 0.86 -10.65
C LEU A 55 -10.01 0.21 -9.77
N ALA A 56 -9.73 -0.96 -9.19
CA ALA A 56 -10.67 -1.64 -8.32
C ALA A 56 -10.97 -0.82 -7.06
N VAL A 57 -9.94 -0.29 -6.40
CA VAL A 57 -10.10 0.56 -5.22
C VAL A 57 -10.92 1.82 -5.54
N THR A 58 -10.70 2.44 -6.70
CA THR A 58 -11.34 3.71 -7.07
C THR A 58 -12.72 3.56 -7.71
N LEU A 59 -13.05 2.40 -8.29
CA LEU A 59 -14.31 2.20 -9.01
C LEU A 59 -15.24 1.20 -8.33
N VAL A 60 -14.74 0.10 -7.80
CA VAL A 60 -15.61 -0.98 -7.26
C VAL A 60 -16.31 -0.53 -6.00
N VAL A 61 -15.58 0.07 -5.06
CA VAL A 61 -16.15 0.57 -3.79
C VAL A 61 -17.28 1.58 -4.04
N PRO A 62 -17.08 2.67 -4.81
CA PRO A 62 -18.19 3.57 -5.12
C PRO A 62 -19.28 2.91 -5.96
N ALA A 63 -18.96 2.04 -6.92
CA ALA A 63 -19.99 1.36 -7.72
C ALA A 63 -20.92 0.50 -6.87
N VAL A 64 -20.39 -0.24 -5.90
CA VAL A 64 -21.19 -1.04 -4.95
C VAL A 64 -22.08 -0.13 -4.12
N LEU A 65 -21.54 0.95 -3.55
CA LEU A 65 -22.31 1.88 -2.73
C LEU A 65 -23.40 2.59 -3.55
N ILE A 66 -23.10 3.01 -4.78
CA ILE A 66 -24.07 3.60 -5.71
C ILE A 66 -25.16 2.57 -6.02
N GLY A 67 -24.79 1.33 -6.36
CA GLY A 67 -25.72 0.24 -6.62
C GLY A 67 -26.66 -0.04 -5.45
N LEU A 68 -26.14 -0.09 -4.22
CA LEU A 68 -26.94 -0.26 -3.00
C LEU A 68 -27.94 0.88 -2.82
N THR A 69 -27.52 2.14 -2.99
CA THR A 69 -28.42 3.29 -2.87
C THR A 69 -29.48 3.33 -3.98
N ALA A 70 -29.12 2.92 -5.20
CA ALA A 70 -30.04 2.85 -6.34
C ALA A 70 -31.07 1.73 -6.15
N LEU A 71 -30.63 0.54 -5.73
CA LEU A 71 -31.51 -0.61 -5.45
C LEU A 71 -32.50 -0.29 -4.32
N ALA A 72 -32.01 0.29 -3.23
CA ALA A 72 -32.88 0.74 -2.13
C ALA A 72 -33.90 1.79 -2.60
N GLY A 73 -33.49 2.70 -3.50
CA GLY A 73 -34.38 3.69 -4.12
C GLY A 73 -35.43 3.09 -5.06
N ALA A 74 -35.09 2.01 -5.75
CA ALA A 74 -36.01 1.26 -6.59
C ALA A 74 -37.09 0.52 -5.78
N ILE A 75 -36.75 0.04 -4.56
CA ILE A 75 -37.71 -0.57 -3.63
C ILE A 75 -38.63 0.50 -3.04
N SER A 76 -38.07 1.59 -2.51
CA SER A 76 -38.85 2.74 -2.08
C SER A 76 -38.01 4.03 -2.02
N THR A 77 -38.62 5.16 -2.37
CA THR A 77 -37.95 6.47 -2.31
C THR A 77 -37.45 6.80 -0.89
N ARG A 78 -38.16 6.34 0.14
CA ARG A 78 -37.76 6.50 1.55
C ARG A 78 -36.53 5.66 1.87
N ALA A 79 -36.53 4.37 1.55
CA ALA A 79 -35.37 3.49 1.79
C ALA A 79 -34.12 4.00 1.07
N GLY A 80 -34.24 4.36 -0.22
CA GLY A 80 -33.10 4.92 -0.96
C GLY A 80 -32.54 6.20 -0.37
N THR A 81 -33.37 7.03 0.26
CA THR A 81 -32.92 8.26 0.94
C THR A 81 -32.23 7.96 2.27
N ILE A 82 -32.74 7.00 3.05
CA ILE A 82 -32.12 6.55 4.30
C ILE A 82 -30.76 5.90 4.02
N VAL A 83 -30.70 4.97 3.07
CA VAL A 83 -29.44 4.28 2.69
C VAL A 83 -28.42 5.28 2.16
N TYR A 84 -28.82 6.23 1.30
CA TYR A 84 -27.92 7.28 0.84
C TYR A 84 -27.38 8.14 1.98
N ALA A 85 -28.24 8.57 2.92
CA ALA A 85 -27.81 9.35 4.07
C ALA A 85 -26.84 8.56 4.98
N ALA A 86 -27.11 7.26 5.20
CA ALA A 86 -26.24 6.37 5.96
C ALA A 86 -24.88 6.17 5.29
N VAL A 87 -24.85 5.98 3.97
CA VAL A 87 -23.59 5.87 3.19
C VAL A 87 -22.77 7.16 3.29
N VAL A 88 -23.40 8.33 3.14
CA VAL A 88 -22.70 9.62 3.28
C VAL A 88 -22.17 9.82 4.71
N ALA A 89 -22.97 9.45 5.73
CA ALA A 89 -22.54 9.52 7.13
C ALA A 89 -21.36 8.60 7.43
N LEU A 90 -21.39 7.37 6.91
CA LEU A 90 -20.30 6.41 7.07
C LEU A 90 -19.02 6.92 6.41
N LEU A 91 -19.08 7.35 5.15
CA LEU A 91 -17.91 7.86 4.44
C LEU A 91 -17.34 9.12 5.09
N ALA A 92 -18.19 10.02 5.58
CA ALA A 92 -17.77 11.20 6.33
C ALA A 92 -17.07 10.84 7.65
N ALA A 93 -17.58 9.85 8.38
CA ALA A 93 -16.95 9.36 9.61
C ALA A 93 -15.60 8.69 9.32
N VAL A 94 -15.50 7.87 8.27
CA VAL A 94 -14.24 7.25 7.83
C VAL A 94 -13.22 8.32 7.44
N LEU A 95 -13.63 9.36 6.71
CA LEU A 95 -12.77 10.49 6.36
C LEU A 95 -12.23 11.20 7.61
N VAL A 96 -13.10 11.54 8.56
CA VAL A 96 -12.68 12.17 9.82
C VAL A 96 -11.73 11.26 10.60
N MET A 97 -12.01 9.96 10.65
CA MET A 97 -11.13 8.98 11.29
C MET A 97 -9.75 8.96 10.64
N ALA A 98 -9.68 8.98 9.31
CA ALA A 98 -8.41 9.06 8.59
C ALA A 98 -7.65 10.35 8.95
N VAL A 99 -8.33 11.49 8.96
CA VAL A 99 -7.72 12.79 9.35
C VAL A 99 -7.21 12.77 10.79
N LEU A 100 -7.99 12.28 11.75
CA LEU A 100 -7.60 12.22 13.15
C LEU A 100 -6.35 11.36 13.37
N ARG A 101 -6.24 10.23 12.65
CA ARG A 101 -5.04 9.40 12.69
C ARG A 101 -3.84 10.11 12.08
N THR A 102 -4.01 10.87 10.99
CA THR A 102 -2.89 11.61 10.37
C THR A 102 -2.30 12.71 11.26
N ILE A 103 -3.10 13.29 12.17
CA ILE A 103 -2.63 14.32 13.11
C ILE A 103 -2.17 13.74 14.46
N GLY A 104 -2.02 12.41 14.58
CA GLY A 104 -1.44 11.74 15.75
C GLY A 104 -2.41 11.50 16.92
N VAL A 105 -3.73 11.44 16.68
CA VAL A 105 -4.68 11.03 17.74
C VAL A 105 -4.75 9.50 17.81
N ASP A 106 -4.09 8.92 18.82
CA ASP A 106 -3.99 7.46 18.97
C ASP A 106 -5.06 6.83 19.88
N ALA A 107 -5.69 7.63 20.74
CA ALA A 107 -6.70 7.14 21.67
C ALA A 107 -7.96 6.68 20.93
N ALA A 108 -8.13 5.36 20.78
CA ALA A 108 -9.20 4.75 19.98
C ALA A 108 -10.61 5.27 20.32
N VAL A 109 -10.91 5.45 21.61
CA VAL A 109 -12.21 5.98 22.05
C VAL A 109 -12.41 7.43 21.59
N VAL A 110 -11.36 8.25 21.69
CA VAL A 110 -11.39 9.65 21.23
C VAL A 110 -11.60 9.71 19.73
N VAL A 111 -10.85 8.89 18.97
CA VAL A 111 -10.98 8.80 17.51
C VAL A 111 -12.41 8.39 17.11
N LEU A 112 -12.97 7.37 17.76
CA LEU A 112 -14.30 6.87 17.43
C LEU A 112 -15.39 7.91 17.72
N LEU A 113 -15.36 8.54 18.89
CA LEU A 113 -16.34 9.56 19.27
C LEU A 113 -16.24 10.81 18.41
N ALA A 114 -15.02 11.29 18.15
CA ALA A 114 -14.79 12.45 17.29
C ALA A 114 -15.17 12.16 15.83
N ALA A 115 -14.83 10.97 15.30
CA ALA A 115 -15.25 10.54 13.97
C ALA A 115 -16.77 10.43 13.85
N ALA A 116 -17.47 9.91 14.87
CA ALA A 116 -18.92 9.87 14.90
C ALA A 116 -19.53 11.29 14.90
N ALA A 117 -19.08 12.16 15.81
CA ALA A 117 -19.64 13.50 15.96
C ALA A 117 -19.36 14.40 14.75
N ALA A 118 -18.08 14.53 14.35
CA ALA A 118 -17.70 15.36 13.22
C ALA A 118 -18.10 14.73 11.87
N GLY A 119 -18.12 13.40 11.78
CA GLY A 119 -18.63 12.69 10.61
C GLY A 119 -20.12 12.96 10.39
N LEU A 120 -20.94 12.93 11.45
CA LEU A 120 -22.35 13.31 11.37
C LEU A 120 -22.52 14.79 11.01
N ALA A 121 -21.69 15.69 11.54
CA ALA A 121 -21.72 17.11 11.20
C ALA A 121 -21.39 17.34 9.71
N LEU A 122 -20.33 16.71 9.20
CA LEU A 122 -19.94 16.77 7.80
C LEU A 122 -21.01 16.15 6.89
N ALA A 123 -21.57 15.01 7.28
CA ALA A 123 -22.67 14.38 6.55
C ALA A 123 -23.91 15.29 6.51
N ALA A 124 -24.25 15.94 7.63
CA ALA A 124 -25.32 16.91 7.67
C ALA A 124 -25.05 18.09 6.73
N LEU A 125 -23.81 18.61 6.69
CA LEU A 125 -23.40 19.66 5.75
C LEU A 125 -23.60 19.22 4.29
N VAL A 126 -23.13 18.02 3.94
CA VAL A 126 -23.28 17.44 2.59
C VAL A 126 -24.75 17.19 2.25
N LEU A 127 -25.55 16.66 3.17
CA LEU A 127 -26.94 16.29 2.89
C LEU A 127 -27.87 17.50 2.87
N ARG A 128 -27.62 18.53 3.69
CA ARG A 128 -28.53 19.66 3.87
C ARG A 128 -28.20 20.86 2.97
N THR A 129 -26.95 21.03 2.54
CA THR A 129 -26.55 22.22 1.76
C THR A 129 -26.24 21.89 0.31
N THR A 130 -26.50 22.83 -0.60
CA THR A 130 -26.09 22.70 -2.01
C THR A 130 -24.58 22.76 -2.16
N GLY A 131 -23.90 23.64 -1.40
CA GLY A 131 -22.44 23.75 -1.41
C GLY A 131 -21.74 22.46 -0.98
N GLY A 132 -22.21 21.81 0.09
CA GLY A 132 -21.66 20.53 0.55
C GLY A 132 -21.78 19.42 -0.49
N ARG A 133 -22.95 19.32 -1.18
CA ARG A 133 -23.12 18.36 -2.29
C ARG A 133 -22.22 18.67 -3.47
N LEU A 134 -22.09 19.95 -3.85
CA LEU A 134 -21.24 20.37 -4.97
C LEU A 134 -19.78 20.07 -4.69
N LEU A 135 -19.28 20.44 -3.52
CA LEU A 135 -17.91 20.15 -3.10
C LEU A 135 -17.65 18.65 -3.13
N ALA A 136 -18.51 17.85 -2.49
CA ALA A 136 -18.38 16.39 -2.49
C ALA A 136 -18.48 15.79 -3.90
N SER A 137 -19.29 16.38 -4.80
CA SER A 137 -19.36 15.94 -6.19
C SER A 137 -18.09 16.26 -6.97
N TYR A 138 -17.46 17.41 -6.74
CA TYR A 138 -16.21 17.78 -7.40
C TYR A 138 -15.02 16.94 -6.94
N LEU A 139 -15.05 16.45 -5.69
CA LEU A 139 -14.05 15.48 -5.21
C LEU A 139 -14.03 14.18 -6.03
N ALA A 140 -15.05 13.91 -6.86
CA ALA A 140 -15.03 12.80 -7.80
C ALA A 140 -13.83 12.86 -8.75
N VAL A 141 -13.43 14.07 -9.17
CA VAL A 141 -12.27 14.30 -10.05
C VAL A 141 -10.97 13.86 -9.36
N ALA A 142 -10.92 13.90 -8.03
CA ALA A 142 -9.75 13.49 -7.27
C ALA A 142 -9.39 12.01 -7.46
N ASN A 143 -10.34 11.13 -7.81
CA ASN A 143 -10.01 9.74 -8.14
C ASN A 143 -9.02 9.64 -9.31
N VAL A 144 -9.22 10.45 -10.36
CA VAL A 144 -8.32 10.46 -11.52
C VAL A 144 -6.93 10.93 -11.10
N PHE A 145 -6.89 11.96 -10.23
CA PHE A 145 -5.64 12.45 -9.68
C PHE A 145 -4.93 11.40 -8.81
N PHE A 146 -5.63 10.71 -7.91
CA PHE A 146 -5.02 9.70 -7.04
C PHE A 146 -4.51 8.48 -7.81
N VAL A 147 -5.26 8.01 -8.82
CA VAL A 147 -4.81 6.93 -9.71
C VAL A 147 -3.57 7.39 -10.50
N GLY A 148 -3.61 8.59 -11.09
CA GLY A 148 -2.46 9.13 -11.81
C GLY A 148 -1.24 9.29 -10.92
N SER A 149 -1.42 9.81 -9.70
CA SER A 149 -0.33 9.95 -8.73
C SER A 149 0.25 8.60 -8.34
N PHE A 150 -0.58 7.60 -8.07
CA PHE A 150 -0.14 6.25 -7.74
C PHE A 150 0.65 5.58 -8.87
N LEU A 151 0.18 5.72 -10.12
CA LEU A 151 0.78 5.04 -11.27
C LEU A 151 2.02 5.74 -11.83
N PHE A 152 2.12 7.07 -11.70
CA PHE A 152 3.15 7.86 -12.40
C PHE A 152 4.09 8.63 -11.47
N LEU A 153 3.71 8.92 -10.23
CA LEU A 153 4.48 9.78 -9.32
C LEU A 153 4.98 9.04 -8.07
N GLY A 154 4.35 7.94 -7.67
CA GLY A 154 4.75 7.16 -6.50
C GLY A 154 5.90 6.19 -6.78
N GLU A 155 6.49 5.62 -5.73
CA GLU A 155 7.55 4.59 -5.82
C GLU A 155 7.10 3.36 -6.62
N THR A 156 5.81 3.00 -6.52
CA THR A 156 5.20 1.91 -7.30
C THR A 156 5.24 2.15 -8.82
N SER A 157 5.42 3.39 -9.29
CA SER A 157 5.54 3.69 -10.74
C SER A 157 6.73 2.99 -11.40
N GLN A 158 7.80 2.72 -10.64
CA GLN A 158 8.97 1.98 -11.12
C GLN A 158 8.58 0.54 -11.51
N LEU A 159 7.71 -0.10 -10.73
CA LEU A 159 7.19 -1.44 -11.04
C LEU A 159 6.26 -1.41 -12.26
N VAL A 160 5.47 -0.34 -12.43
CA VAL A 160 4.56 -0.19 -13.57
C VAL A 160 5.35 0.02 -14.87
N ALA A 161 6.34 0.92 -14.85
CA ALA A 161 7.21 1.21 -15.99
C ALA A 161 8.16 0.06 -16.33
N GLY A 162 8.60 -0.68 -15.30
CA GLY A 162 9.52 -1.81 -15.38
C GLY A 162 8.92 -3.15 -15.77
N GLY A 163 7.69 -3.23 -16.27
CA GLY A 163 7.09 -4.52 -16.67
C GLY A 163 6.56 -5.39 -15.52
N GLY A 164 6.58 -4.88 -14.29
CA GLY A 164 6.00 -5.51 -13.10
C GLY A 164 7.04 -6.15 -12.19
N ALA A 165 6.63 -6.43 -10.96
CA ALA A 165 7.49 -7.05 -9.94
C ALA A 165 7.98 -8.46 -10.29
N GLY A 166 7.30 -9.13 -11.23
CA GLY A 166 7.64 -10.48 -11.67
C GLY A 166 8.59 -10.55 -12.87
N ASP A 167 8.93 -9.42 -13.49
CA ASP A 167 9.81 -9.40 -14.66
C ASP A 167 11.27 -9.49 -14.19
N LEU A 168 11.75 -10.73 -14.06
CA LEU A 168 13.15 -11.03 -13.77
C LEU A 168 13.95 -10.69 -15.03
N GLY A 169 14.42 -9.44 -15.10
CA GLY A 169 15.29 -8.99 -16.17
C GLY A 169 16.39 -10.02 -16.46
N ARG A 170 16.55 -10.38 -17.73
CA ARG A 170 17.54 -11.38 -18.14
C ARG A 170 18.91 -10.72 -18.14
N VAL A 171 19.72 -11.00 -17.12
CA VAL A 171 21.11 -10.55 -17.05
C VAL A 171 22.00 -11.60 -17.71
N ASP A 172 22.76 -11.18 -18.72
CA ASP A 172 23.73 -12.02 -19.40
C ASP A 172 25.09 -11.87 -18.69
N VAL A 173 25.36 -12.77 -17.74
CA VAL A 173 26.60 -12.78 -16.96
C VAL A 173 27.60 -13.74 -17.62
N PRO A 174 28.88 -13.34 -17.79
CA PRO A 174 29.92 -14.26 -18.25
C PRO A 174 29.91 -15.54 -17.41
N THR A 175 29.83 -16.69 -18.07
CA THR A 175 29.76 -17.97 -17.36
C THR A 175 31.05 -18.16 -16.57
N PRO A 176 30.98 -18.32 -15.22
CA PRO A 176 32.17 -18.60 -14.44
C PRO A 176 32.81 -19.93 -14.90
N PRO A 177 34.13 -20.12 -14.69
CA PRO A 177 34.86 -21.30 -15.15
C PRO A 177 34.40 -22.63 -14.50
N GLY A 178 33.46 -22.57 -13.55
CA GLY A 178 32.80 -23.72 -12.93
C GLY A 178 31.52 -23.29 -12.20
N PRO A 179 30.75 -24.24 -11.63
CA PRO A 179 29.54 -23.91 -10.88
C PRO A 179 29.89 -23.15 -9.60
N VAL A 180 29.24 -22.00 -9.40
CA VAL A 180 29.32 -21.22 -8.17
C VAL A 180 28.03 -21.44 -7.38
N VAL A 181 28.17 -21.83 -6.12
CA VAL A 181 27.03 -21.97 -5.20
C VAL A 181 27.15 -20.89 -4.13
N TRP A 182 26.12 -20.07 -4.01
CA TRP A 182 26.01 -19.04 -2.98
C TRP A 182 24.92 -19.44 -1.98
N ILE A 183 25.30 -19.55 -0.70
CA ILE A 183 24.41 -20.01 0.37
C ILE A 183 24.22 -18.85 1.34
N VAL A 184 22.96 -18.48 1.56
CA VAL A 184 22.55 -17.51 2.59
C VAL A 184 21.73 -18.25 3.64
N LEU A 185 22.14 -18.11 4.90
CA LEU A 185 21.43 -18.65 6.04
C LEU A 185 20.73 -17.49 6.74
N ASP A 186 19.40 -17.46 6.63
CA ASP A 186 18.59 -16.38 7.16
C ASP A 186 18.63 -16.35 8.68
N GLU A 187 18.65 -15.15 9.26
CA GLU A 187 18.71 -14.89 10.69
C GLU A 187 19.80 -15.68 11.46
N MET A 188 20.98 -15.88 10.85
CA MET A 188 22.09 -16.62 11.48
C MET A 188 23.28 -15.69 11.85
N PRO A 189 23.35 -15.19 13.10
CA PRO A 189 24.52 -14.45 13.58
C PRO A 189 25.78 -15.32 13.60
N ALA A 190 26.92 -14.80 13.10
CA ALA A 190 28.20 -15.52 13.15
C ALA A 190 28.62 -15.87 14.59
N THR A 191 28.27 -15.03 15.56
CA THR A 191 28.55 -15.26 16.99
C THR A 191 27.88 -16.52 17.53
N THR A 192 26.77 -16.97 16.94
CA THR A 192 26.05 -18.19 17.36
C THR A 192 26.90 -19.44 17.18
N ILE A 193 27.74 -19.49 16.15
CA ILE A 193 28.59 -20.64 15.84
C ILE A 193 30.00 -20.53 16.43
N MET A 194 30.33 -19.40 17.04
CA MET A 194 31.67 -19.10 17.54
C MET A 194 31.82 -19.40 19.03
N ARG A 195 33.04 -19.75 19.44
CA ARG A 195 33.50 -19.77 20.82
C ARG A 195 33.92 -18.35 21.25
N ALA A 196 34.18 -18.17 22.54
CA ALA A 196 34.58 -16.88 23.11
C ALA A 196 35.91 -16.35 22.53
N ASP A 197 36.76 -17.22 22.01
CA ASP A 197 38.03 -16.87 21.34
C ASP A 197 37.86 -16.51 19.86
N GLY A 198 36.64 -16.60 19.32
CA GLY A 198 36.31 -16.33 17.93
C GLY A 198 36.58 -17.48 16.95
N SER A 199 36.94 -18.67 17.44
CA SER A 199 36.97 -19.90 16.64
C SER A 199 35.56 -20.48 16.44
N ILE A 200 35.33 -21.27 15.39
CA ILE A 200 34.06 -22.01 15.24
C ILE A 200 33.99 -23.11 16.31
N ASN A 201 32.82 -23.30 16.92
CA ASN A 201 32.56 -24.36 17.87
C ASN A 201 32.35 -25.70 17.15
N GLU A 202 33.43 -26.46 16.97
CA GLU A 202 33.39 -27.73 16.21
C GLU A 202 32.56 -28.84 16.88
N GLU A 203 32.41 -28.81 18.21
CA GLU A 203 31.61 -29.80 18.93
C GLU A 203 30.12 -29.64 18.62
N ARG A 204 29.66 -28.40 18.40
CA ARG A 204 28.26 -28.08 18.09
C ARG A 204 28.01 -27.93 16.59
N TYR A 205 29.00 -27.45 15.84
CA TYR A 205 28.90 -27.10 14.42
C TYR A 205 30.02 -27.75 13.60
N PRO A 206 30.14 -29.09 13.59
CA PRO A 206 31.27 -29.80 12.97
C PRO A 206 31.38 -29.55 11.46
N GLY A 207 30.26 -29.48 10.73
CA GLY A 207 30.27 -29.21 9.28
C GLY A 207 30.77 -27.81 8.93
N PHE A 208 30.49 -26.80 9.75
CA PHE A 208 31.05 -25.45 9.55
C PHE A 208 32.54 -25.41 9.88
N ALA A 209 32.98 -26.15 10.89
CA ALA A 209 34.40 -26.29 11.21
C ALA A 209 35.17 -26.99 10.09
N GLU A 210 34.61 -28.07 9.53
CA GLU A 210 35.18 -28.78 8.38
C GLU A 210 35.28 -27.87 7.15
N LEU A 211 34.20 -27.13 6.84
CA LEU A 211 34.21 -26.17 5.73
C LEU A 211 35.28 -25.09 5.92
N ALA A 212 35.34 -24.48 7.11
CA ALA A 212 36.32 -23.45 7.42
C ALA A 212 37.78 -23.96 7.39
N ALA A 213 38.02 -25.25 7.65
CA ALA A 213 39.35 -25.84 7.58
C ALA A 213 39.89 -25.97 6.14
N VAL A 214 38.99 -26.04 5.15
CA VAL A 214 39.32 -26.15 3.72
C VAL A 214 39.00 -24.89 2.92
N SER A 215 38.56 -23.81 3.58
CA SER A 215 38.15 -22.55 2.95
C SER A 215 38.72 -21.33 3.69
N SER A 216 38.42 -20.14 3.16
CA SER A 216 38.67 -18.89 3.88
C SER A 216 37.50 -18.56 4.80
N TRP A 217 37.78 -18.29 6.08
CA TRP A 217 36.79 -17.87 7.07
C TRP A 217 37.00 -16.40 7.47
N TYR A 218 35.92 -15.61 7.39
CA TYR A 218 35.93 -14.19 7.75
C TYR A 218 35.12 -13.96 9.04
N ARG A 219 35.74 -14.18 10.19
CA ARG A 219 35.09 -14.13 11.52
C ARG A 219 34.40 -12.80 11.88
N ASN A 220 34.79 -11.71 11.22
CA ASN A 220 34.27 -10.36 11.45
C ASN A 220 33.47 -9.84 10.24
N ALA A 221 32.96 -10.72 9.38
CA ALA A 221 32.07 -10.31 8.31
C ALA A 221 30.75 -9.77 8.88
N SER A 222 30.32 -8.62 8.39
CA SER A 222 29.08 -7.95 8.81
C SER A 222 28.17 -7.68 7.62
N SER A 223 26.86 -7.78 7.82
CA SER A 223 25.90 -7.31 6.82
C SER A 223 25.80 -5.78 6.86
N PRO A 224 25.77 -5.10 5.70
CA PRO A 224 25.53 -3.65 5.65
C PRO A 224 24.11 -3.26 6.06
N TYR A 225 23.15 -4.20 5.99
CA TYR A 225 21.75 -3.98 6.36
C TYR A 225 21.22 -5.11 7.25
N ASN A 226 20.25 -4.80 8.11
CA ASN A 226 19.54 -5.76 8.96
C ASN A 226 18.27 -6.34 8.33
N LEU A 227 17.87 -5.86 7.15
CA LEU A 227 16.69 -6.30 6.41
C LEU A 227 17.10 -7.12 5.19
N THR A 228 16.58 -8.35 5.06
CA THR A 228 16.96 -9.31 4.01
C THR A 228 16.78 -8.74 2.59
N HIS A 229 15.70 -7.98 2.37
CA HIS A 229 15.42 -7.34 1.07
C HIS A 229 16.46 -6.28 0.68
N ARG A 230 17.31 -5.80 1.61
CA ARG A 230 18.42 -4.89 1.29
C ARG A 230 19.77 -5.58 1.32
N ALA A 231 19.97 -6.49 2.28
CA ALA A 231 21.23 -7.20 2.48
C ALA A 231 21.59 -8.10 1.28
N VAL A 232 20.64 -8.90 0.81
CA VAL A 232 20.87 -9.88 -0.27
C VAL A 232 21.22 -9.19 -1.60
N PRO A 233 20.47 -8.17 -2.07
CA PRO A 233 20.88 -7.44 -3.28
C PRO A 233 22.26 -6.79 -3.15
N ALA A 234 22.57 -6.13 -2.02
CA ALA A 234 23.87 -5.50 -1.82
C ALA A 234 25.04 -6.50 -1.85
N GLN A 235 24.82 -7.72 -1.35
CA GLN A 235 25.81 -8.81 -1.42
C GLN A 235 26.03 -9.29 -2.86
N LEU A 236 24.96 -9.38 -3.66
CA LEU A 236 25.03 -9.83 -5.05
C LEU A 236 25.61 -8.78 -6.00
N THR A 237 25.28 -7.51 -5.82
CA THR A 237 25.76 -6.42 -6.68
C THR A 237 27.12 -5.85 -6.27
N GLY A 238 27.51 -6.07 -5.01
CA GLY A 238 28.68 -5.43 -4.40
C GLY A 238 28.52 -3.92 -4.20
N THR A 239 27.29 -3.40 -4.20
CA THR A 239 26.99 -1.98 -4.02
C THR A 239 26.03 -1.78 -2.87
N LEU A 240 26.25 -0.73 -2.07
CA LEU A 240 25.26 -0.27 -1.11
C LEU A 240 24.12 0.40 -1.90
N GLY A 241 22.89 -0.06 -1.70
CA GLY A 241 21.71 0.56 -2.28
C GLY A 241 21.23 1.75 -1.45
N ASP A 242 20.55 2.69 -2.10
CA ASP A 242 19.94 3.82 -1.42
C ASP A 242 18.68 3.39 -0.65
N GLY A 243 18.15 4.27 0.19
CA GLY A 243 16.95 4.01 1.01
C GLY A 243 15.72 3.59 0.19
N ASP A 244 15.63 4.10 -1.02
CA ASP A 244 14.46 4.01 -1.89
C ASP A 244 14.57 2.86 -2.93
N ASP A 245 15.67 2.10 -2.89
CA ASP A 245 15.91 1.00 -3.83
C ASP A 245 15.04 -0.22 -3.51
N LEU A 246 14.25 -0.65 -4.50
CA LEU A 246 13.44 -1.85 -4.40
C LEU A 246 14.29 -3.09 -4.65
N PRO A 247 13.97 -4.25 -4.03
CA PRO A 247 14.70 -5.51 -4.25
C PRO A 247 14.36 -6.15 -5.62
N THR A 248 14.56 -5.39 -6.70
CA THR A 248 14.29 -5.79 -8.07
C THR A 248 15.58 -5.75 -8.89
N ALA A 249 15.63 -6.54 -9.97
CA ALA A 249 16.78 -6.54 -10.89
C ALA A 249 17.00 -5.17 -11.58
N GLN A 250 16.00 -4.30 -11.62
CA GLN A 250 16.10 -2.98 -12.24
C GLN A 250 16.80 -1.96 -11.36
N ASN A 251 16.52 -1.97 -10.06
CA ASN A 251 17.20 -1.12 -9.08
C ASN A 251 18.58 -1.67 -8.70
N HIS A 252 18.82 -2.97 -8.96
CA HIS A 252 20.08 -3.65 -8.75
C HIS A 252 20.63 -4.30 -10.03
N PRO A 253 20.91 -3.53 -11.11
CA PRO A 253 21.25 -4.06 -12.42
C PRO A 253 22.73 -4.45 -12.51
N ARG A 254 23.10 -5.65 -12.04
CA ARG A 254 24.43 -6.25 -12.28
C ARG A 254 24.38 -7.76 -12.38
#